data_AF-A0A1A0MZ67-F1
#
_entry.id   AF-A0A1A0MZ67-F1
#
_cell.length_a   1.000
_cell.length_b   1.000
_cell.length_c   1.000
_cell.angle_alpha   90.00
_cell.angle_beta   90.00
_cell.angle_gamma   90.00
#
_symmetry.space_group_name_H-M   'P 1'
#
loop_
_entity.id
_entity.type
_entity.pdbx_description
1 polymer ?
#
loop_
_entity_poly.entity_id
_entity_poly.type
_entity_poly.pdbx_seq_one_letter_code
_entity_poly.pdbx_strand_id
1 'polypeptide(L)'
;NIIYFGRGAYGIAAASKAYFDKPVEQLTVADGALLAALIQQPSALDPANNPDGALARWNWVLDGMVEIGALSPNDRSAQVFPQTLPPDQARSQNQTTGPNGLIERQVQKELLDLFDIDERTLNTEGLQVTTTIDPKAQKAAEEAVADSIDGQDPDMRAAVVSIDPKTGGVKAYFGGTDAQGFDFAQAGLPTGSSFKVFALVAALEQGIGLGYQVDSSPLEVDGIKITNVEGGGCGTCNIAEALKQSLNTSYYRLMLKLRNGPSDVAKAAHEAGIAESFPGVEHTLSEDGKGGPPNNGIVLGQYQTRVIDMASAYATIAASGVYHRPHFVQKVVNAEGEVLFDAANEDNSGEQRIDKAVADNVTAAMQPIAAYSKGHALAGGRPSAAKTGTNQLGDTDANRDAWMVGFTPSLSTAVWVGTTEGTKPLENKWGSPVYGSGLPSDIWKATMDGALEDTENESFPKPTSIGGYAGPPAPPPPPPSTPAPPSETVIQPTIEVAPGITIPFGPPTTVPVAPPGQQAPTPYAPSPDPYAPTAPGAPVAPGVPGPGPQQPFPPPP
;
A
#
# COMPACT_ATOMS: atom_id res chain seq x y z
N ASN A 1 25.94 -29.95 -20.77
CA ASN A 1 26.36 -28.73 -20.03
C ASN A 1 25.32 -28.28 -19.01
N ILE A 2 24.75 -29.21 -18.21
CA ILE A 2 23.51 -28.93 -17.43
C ILE A 2 23.60 -29.34 -15.95
N ILE A 3 24.75 -29.84 -15.51
CA ILE A 3 24.97 -30.24 -14.10
C ILE A 3 25.16 -28.96 -13.27
N TYR A 4 24.48 -28.87 -12.13
CA TYR A 4 24.68 -27.77 -11.17
C TYR A 4 25.97 -27.97 -10.38
N PHE A 5 26.82 -26.94 -10.36
CA PHE A 5 28.11 -26.97 -9.66
C PHE A 5 28.15 -26.05 -8.43
N GLY A 6 27.04 -25.41 -8.06
CA GLY A 6 27.03 -24.41 -6.98
C GLY A 6 27.23 -23.01 -7.53
N ARG A 7 27.06 -21.98 -6.68
CA ARG A 7 27.27 -20.56 -7.04
C ARG A 7 26.44 -20.06 -8.24
N GLY A 8 25.29 -20.66 -8.51
CA GLY A 8 24.48 -20.32 -9.71
C GLY A 8 25.05 -20.85 -11.03
N ALA A 9 26.09 -21.69 -11.00
CA ALA A 9 26.74 -22.21 -12.19
C ALA A 9 26.14 -23.55 -12.65
N TYR A 10 25.51 -23.53 -13.82
CA TYR A 10 25.04 -24.73 -14.52
C TYR A 10 25.94 -25.05 -15.72
N GLY A 11 26.52 -26.24 -15.72
CA GLY A 11 27.46 -26.69 -16.74
C GLY A 11 28.92 -26.29 -16.47
N ILE A 12 29.84 -27.05 -17.09
CA ILE A 12 31.27 -26.97 -16.80
C ILE A 12 31.88 -25.60 -17.15
N ALA A 13 31.35 -24.92 -18.17
CA ALA A 13 31.82 -23.58 -18.56
C ALA A 13 31.46 -22.51 -17.53
N ALA A 14 30.21 -22.49 -17.06
CA ALA A 14 29.78 -21.61 -16.00
C ALA A 14 30.54 -21.91 -14.69
N ALA A 15 30.78 -23.20 -14.40
CA ALA A 15 31.52 -23.61 -13.21
C ALA A 15 33.00 -23.20 -13.26
N SER A 16 33.66 -23.39 -14.40
CA SER A 16 35.03 -22.93 -14.63
C SER A 16 35.19 -21.43 -14.39
N LYS A 17 34.22 -20.64 -14.87
CA LYS A 17 34.16 -19.21 -14.65
C LYS A 17 33.88 -18.85 -13.19
N ALA A 18 32.90 -19.50 -12.56
CA ALA A 18 32.49 -19.23 -11.19
C ALA A 18 33.54 -19.62 -10.13
N TYR A 19 34.27 -20.70 -10.32
CA TYR A 19 35.25 -21.17 -9.34
C TYR A 19 36.65 -20.61 -9.60
N PHE A 20 37.03 -20.34 -10.85
CA PHE A 20 38.42 -20.01 -11.19
C PHE A 20 38.59 -18.80 -12.12
N ASP A 21 37.51 -18.23 -12.66
CA ASP A 21 37.53 -17.21 -13.72
C ASP A 21 38.33 -17.61 -14.97
N LYS A 22 38.31 -18.90 -15.32
CA LYS A 22 39.03 -19.46 -16.46
C LYS A 22 38.08 -19.97 -17.54
N PRO A 23 38.45 -19.92 -18.83
CA PRO A 23 37.79 -20.71 -19.86
C PRO A 23 38.06 -22.21 -19.63
N VAL A 24 37.14 -23.08 -20.07
CA VAL A 24 37.15 -24.52 -19.77
C VAL A 24 38.45 -25.19 -20.25
N GLU A 25 38.98 -24.72 -21.38
CA GLU A 25 40.19 -25.24 -22.02
C GLU A 25 41.45 -24.98 -21.17
N GLN A 26 41.36 -24.12 -20.15
CA GLN A 26 42.45 -23.80 -19.22
C GLN A 26 42.29 -24.48 -17.84
N LEU A 27 41.30 -25.35 -17.67
CA LEU A 27 41.16 -26.14 -16.44
C LEU A 27 42.31 -27.14 -16.31
N THR A 28 42.94 -27.14 -15.14
CA THR A 28 43.92 -28.17 -14.76
C THR A 28 43.23 -29.43 -14.26
N VAL A 29 43.99 -30.53 -14.10
CA VAL A 29 43.49 -31.75 -13.45
C VAL A 29 42.96 -31.46 -12.04
N ALA A 30 43.68 -30.62 -11.28
CA ALA A 30 43.25 -30.18 -9.95
C ALA A 30 41.92 -29.42 -9.99
N ASP A 31 41.76 -28.46 -10.92
CA ASP A 31 40.53 -27.69 -11.09
C ASP A 31 39.35 -28.61 -11.46
N GLY A 32 39.56 -29.51 -12.43
CA GLY A 32 38.55 -30.47 -12.88
C GLY A 32 38.14 -31.47 -11.80
N ALA A 33 39.09 -31.97 -11.00
CA ALA A 33 38.81 -32.85 -9.88
C ALA A 33 37.98 -32.14 -8.79
N LEU A 34 38.19 -30.84 -8.57
CA LEU A 34 37.38 -30.07 -7.63
C LEU A 34 35.96 -29.92 -8.17
N LEU A 35 35.78 -29.51 -9.42
CA LEU A 35 34.44 -29.41 -10.01
C LEU A 35 33.70 -30.76 -9.96
N ALA A 36 34.38 -31.86 -10.26
CA ALA A 36 33.81 -33.21 -10.13
C ALA A 36 33.42 -33.57 -8.69
N ALA A 37 34.22 -33.16 -7.69
CA ALA A 37 33.94 -33.37 -6.28
C ALA A 37 32.65 -32.65 -5.82
N LEU A 38 32.34 -31.49 -6.41
CA LEU A 38 31.18 -30.67 -6.04
C LEU A 38 29.84 -31.26 -6.51
N ILE A 39 29.82 -32.02 -7.61
CA ILE A 39 28.58 -32.46 -8.30
C ILE A 39 27.54 -33.06 -7.34
N GLN A 40 27.97 -33.86 -6.36
CA GLN A 40 27.04 -34.55 -5.47
C GLN A 40 26.40 -33.62 -4.43
N GLN A 41 27.12 -32.58 -4.00
CA GLN A 41 26.68 -31.65 -2.95
C GLN A 41 27.22 -30.24 -3.22
N PRO A 42 26.75 -29.55 -4.26
CA PRO A 42 27.46 -28.38 -4.79
C PRO A 42 27.53 -27.20 -3.82
N SER A 43 26.48 -26.99 -3.01
CA SER A 43 26.46 -25.94 -1.99
C SER A 43 27.17 -26.33 -0.69
N ALA A 44 27.09 -27.60 -0.28
CA ALA A 44 27.62 -28.08 1.01
C ALA A 44 29.11 -28.43 0.96
N LEU A 45 29.64 -28.71 -0.23
CA LEU A 45 31.07 -28.95 -0.47
C LEU A 45 31.76 -27.74 -1.11
N ASP A 46 31.11 -26.58 -1.20
CA ASP A 46 31.77 -25.36 -1.68
C ASP A 46 32.99 -25.05 -0.77
N PRO A 47 34.21 -24.88 -1.32
CA PRO A 47 35.40 -24.62 -0.50
C PRO A 47 35.31 -23.36 0.36
N ALA A 48 34.45 -22.40 0.00
CA ALA A 48 34.22 -21.20 0.80
C ALA A 48 33.39 -21.48 2.07
N ASN A 49 32.56 -22.52 2.05
CA ASN A 49 31.71 -22.93 3.17
C ASN A 49 32.32 -24.09 3.97
N ASN A 50 32.95 -25.04 3.27
CA ASN A 50 33.43 -26.29 3.82
C ASN A 50 34.76 -26.73 3.16
N PRO A 51 35.88 -26.05 3.47
CA PRO A 51 37.18 -26.32 2.84
C PRO A 51 37.67 -27.75 3.11
N ASP A 52 37.48 -28.26 4.32
CA ASP A 52 37.94 -29.61 4.69
C ASP A 52 37.16 -30.71 3.96
N GLY A 53 35.83 -30.57 3.87
CA GLY A 53 34.98 -31.48 3.12
C GLY A 53 35.28 -31.47 1.63
N ALA A 54 35.49 -30.28 1.05
CA ALA A 54 35.89 -30.13 -0.34
C ALA A 54 37.24 -30.81 -0.61
N LEU A 55 38.23 -30.61 0.25
CA LEU A 55 39.55 -31.22 0.16
C LEU A 55 39.49 -32.75 0.25
N ALA A 56 38.71 -33.28 1.18
CA ALA A 56 38.53 -34.73 1.32
C ALA A 56 37.91 -35.34 0.06
N ARG A 57 36.86 -34.71 -0.48
CA ARG A 57 36.19 -35.20 -1.69
C ARG A 57 37.07 -35.06 -2.93
N TRP A 58 37.84 -33.97 -3.03
CA TRP A 58 38.82 -33.76 -4.09
C TRP A 58 39.90 -34.84 -4.12
N ASN A 59 40.45 -35.21 -2.96
CA ASN A 59 41.40 -36.33 -2.86
C ASN A 59 40.78 -37.64 -3.31
N TRP A 60 39.54 -37.92 -2.89
CA TRP A 60 38.82 -39.12 -3.30
C TRP A 60 38.64 -39.20 -4.82
N VAL A 61 38.31 -38.08 -5.48
CA VAL A 61 38.21 -38.02 -6.95
C VAL A 61 39.56 -38.35 -7.60
N LEU A 62 40.64 -37.73 -7.13
CA LEU A 62 41.97 -37.96 -7.70
C LEU A 62 42.48 -39.39 -7.47
N ASP A 63 42.17 -40.01 -6.32
CA ASP A 63 42.50 -41.41 -6.05
C ASP A 63 41.73 -42.34 -6.99
N GLY A 64 40.44 -42.08 -7.20
CA GLY A 64 39.64 -42.78 -8.19
C GLY A 64 40.19 -42.63 -9.62
N MET A 65 40.72 -41.46 -9.98
CA MET A 65 41.38 -41.26 -11.27
C MET A 65 42.64 -42.13 -11.44
N VAL A 66 43.40 -42.37 -10.36
CA VAL A 66 44.54 -43.29 -10.40
C VAL A 66 44.07 -44.74 -10.53
N GLU A 67 43.04 -45.13 -9.79
CA GLU A 67 42.50 -46.49 -9.80
C GLU A 67 42.02 -46.91 -11.20
N ILE A 68 41.38 -46.00 -11.93
CA ILE A 68 40.92 -46.25 -13.30
C ILE A 68 42.01 -46.02 -14.37
N GLY A 69 43.22 -45.63 -13.97
CA GLY A 69 44.34 -45.37 -14.88
C GLY A 69 44.26 -44.06 -15.67
N ALA A 70 43.37 -43.14 -15.28
CA ALA A 70 43.24 -41.82 -15.90
C ALA A 70 44.31 -40.81 -15.43
N LEU A 71 44.95 -41.08 -14.29
CA LEU A 71 46.03 -40.27 -13.73
C LEU A 71 47.15 -41.18 -13.21
N SER A 72 48.42 -40.86 -13.45
CA SER A 72 49.52 -41.65 -12.89
C SER A 72 49.68 -41.37 -11.39
N PRO A 73 50.19 -42.33 -10.58
CA PRO A 73 50.49 -42.07 -9.16
C PRO A 73 51.46 -40.88 -8.95
N ASN A 74 52.40 -40.68 -9.88
CA ASN A 74 53.33 -39.56 -9.82
C ASN A 74 52.60 -38.23 -10.07
N ASP A 75 51.76 -38.14 -11.10
CA ASP A 75 51.00 -36.93 -11.40
C ASP A 75 49.97 -36.62 -10.32
N ARG A 76 49.37 -37.65 -9.72
CA ARG A 76 48.49 -37.57 -8.54
C ARG A 76 49.18 -36.91 -7.35
N SER A 77 50.43 -37.29 -7.09
CA SER A 77 51.21 -36.74 -5.97
C SER A 77 51.62 -35.28 -6.19
N ALA A 78 51.65 -34.83 -7.44
CA ALA A 78 51.97 -33.46 -7.83
C ALA A 78 50.77 -32.51 -7.83
N GLN A 79 49.54 -33.01 -7.67
CA GLN A 79 48.35 -32.15 -7.63
C GLN A 79 48.29 -31.34 -6.33
N VAL A 80 47.91 -30.07 -6.46
CA VAL A 80 47.68 -29.15 -5.33
C VAL A 80 46.22 -28.73 -5.37
N PHE A 81 45.57 -28.65 -4.20
CA PHE A 81 44.19 -28.21 -4.12
C PHE A 81 44.05 -26.80 -4.71
N PRO A 82 43.17 -26.59 -5.69
CA PRO A 82 43.12 -25.34 -6.42
C PRO A 82 42.52 -24.22 -5.56
N GLN A 83 43.05 -23.01 -5.70
CA GLN A 83 42.47 -21.83 -5.08
C GLN A 83 41.22 -21.41 -5.86
N THR A 84 40.08 -21.29 -5.17
CA THR A 84 38.84 -20.80 -5.77
C THR A 84 38.63 -19.32 -5.52
N LEU A 85 37.92 -18.66 -6.42
CA LEU A 85 37.38 -17.32 -6.17
C LEU A 85 36.43 -17.33 -4.95
N PRO A 86 36.30 -16.20 -4.23
CA PRO A 86 35.22 -15.98 -3.30
C PRO A 86 33.83 -16.08 -3.99
N PRO A 87 32.79 -16.65 -3.33
CA PRO A 87 31.47 -16.78 -3.93
C PRO A 87 30.85 -15.46 -4.42
N ASP A 88 31.12 -14.35 -3.74
CA ASP A 88 30.71 -12.99 -4.13
C ASP A 88 31.32 -12.53 -5.46
N GLN A 89 32.55 -12.95 -5.79
CA GLN A 89 33.18 -12.63 -7.06
C GLN A 89 32.68 -13.53 -8.20
N ALA A 90 32.44 -14.82 -7.90
CA ALA A 90 31.85 -15.79 -8.82
C ALA A 90 30.47 -15.36 -9.35
N ARG A 91 29.72 -14.70 -8.46
CA ARG A 91 28.36 -14.20 -8.65
C ARG A 91 28.28 -12.97 -9.56
N SER A 92 29.38 -12.26 -9.82
CA SER A 92 29.36 -10.89 -10.35
C SER A 92 29.06 -10.71 -11.85
N GLN A 93 29.11 -11.75 -12.70
CA GLN A 93 29.02 -11.56 -14.15
C GLN A 93 27.62 -11.75 -14.77
N ASN A 94 26.69 -12.43 -14.09
CA ASN A 94 25.33 -12.69 -14.57
C ASN A 94 24.23 -12.52 -13.48
N GLN A 95 24.55 -11.98 -12.30
CA GLN A 95 23.52 -11.80 -11.27
C GLN A 95 22.68 -10.55 -11.49
N THR A 96 21.36 -10.74 -11.53
CA THR A 96 20.41 -9.67 -11.24
C THR A 96 20.64 -9.14 -9.83
N THR A 97 20.70 -7.83 -9.69
CA THR A 97 20.82 -7.15 -8.40
C THR A 97 19.51 -6.43 -8.07
N GLY A 98 19.33 -6.07 -6.80
CA GLY A 98 18.17 -5.28 -6.41
C GLY A 98 16.83 -6.00 -6.62
N PRO A 99 15.76 -5.24 -6.88
CA PRO A 99 14.44 -5.77 -7.19
C PRO A 99 14.40 -6.71 -8.41
N ASN A 100 15.34 -6.58 -9.35
CA ASN A 100 15.38 -7.41 -10.56
C ASN A 100 15.55 -8.90 -10.26
N GLY A 101 16.21 -9.28 -9.16
CA GLY A 101 16.28 -10.69 -8.79
C GLY A 101 14.95 -11.24 -8.28
N LEU A 102 14.13 -10.41 -7.64
CA LEU A 102 12.78 -10.79 -7.24
C LEU A 102 11.89 -10.96 -8.48
N ILE A 103 12.00 -10.05 -9.45
CA ILE A 103 11.33 -10.14 -10.75
C ILE A 103 11.73 -11.42 -11.48
N GLU A 104 13.03 -11.73 -11.55
CA GLU A 104 13.53 -12.96 -12.18
C GLU A 104 12.89 -14.20 -11.56
N ARG A 105 12.79 -14.28 -10.24
CA ARG A 105 12.12 -15.42 -9.56
C ARG A 105 10.64 -15.52 -9.91
N GLN A 106 9.94 -14.39 -10.06
CA GLN A 106 8.53 -14.41 -10.49
C GLN A 106 8.40 -14.88 -11.94
N VAL A 107 9.27 -14.40 -12.82
CA VAL A 107 9.35 -14.82 -14.22
C VAL A 107 9.65 -16.32 -14.33
N GLN A 108 10.65 -16.82 -13.59
CA GLN A 108 10.98 -18.24 -13.56
C GLN A 108 9.78 -19.07 -13.11
N LYS A 109 9.13 -18.68 -12.00
CA LYS A 109 7.93 -19.37 -11.51
C LYS A 109 6.83 -19.41 -12.56
N GLU A 110 6.56 -18.28 -13.22
CA GLU A 110 5.55 -18.20 -14.27
C GLU A 110 5.88 -19.07 -15.48
N LEU A 111 7.15 -19.17 -15.88
CA LEU A 111 7.57 -20.03 -16.99
C LEU A 111 7.43 -21.52 -16.65
N LEU A 112 7.75 -21.92 -15.41
CA LEU A 112 7.52 -23.29 -14.94
C LEU A 112 6.03 -23.66 -15.04
N ASP A 113 5.15 -22.76 -14.60
CA ASP A 113 3.71 -22.94 -14.65
C ASP A 113 3.17 -22.93 -16.10
N LEU A 114 3.67 -22.03 -16.95
CA LEU A 114 3.20 -21.83 -18.33
C LEU A 114 3.54 -23.02 -19.24
N PHE A 115 4.75 -23.56 -19.11
CA PHE A 115 5.23 -24.65 -19.96
C PHE A 115 5.11 -26.04 -19.32
N ASP A 116 4.68 -26.12 -18.05
CA ASP A 116 4.65 -27.37 -17.27
C ASP A 116 6.01 -28.10 -17.29
N ILE A 117 7.09 -27.33 -17.04
CA ILE A 117 8.47 -27.81 -17.04
C ILE A 117 9.11 -27.67 -15.67
N ASP A 118 10.15 -28.49 -15.42
CA ASP A 118 10.96 -28.34 -14.22
C ASP A 118 12.06 -27.28 -14.39
N GLU A 119 12.61 -26.84 -13.25
CA GLU A 119 13.67 -25.82 -13.21
C GLU A 119 14.91 -26.23 -14.00
N ARG A 120 15.20 -27.54 -14.05
CA ARG A 120 16.31 -28.07 -14.85
C ARG A 120 16.07 -27.83 -16.33
N THR A 121 14.89 -28.15 -16.83
CA THR A 121 14.54 -27.98 -18.24
C THR A 121 14.61 -26.50 -18.60
N LEU A 122 13.94 -25.64 -17.82
CA LEU A 122 13.94 -24.19 -18.01
C LEU A 122 15.37 -23.61 -18.14
N ASN A 123 16.29 -24.03 -17.25
CA ASN A 123 17.67 -23.55 -17.22
C ASN A 123 18.54 -24.05 -18.39
N THR A 124 18.02 -24.96 -19.23
CA THR A 124 18.79 -25.61 -20.30
C THR A 124 18.30 -25.30 -21.71
N GLU A 125 17.11 -24.71 -21.85
CA GLU A 125 16.48 -24.37 -23.12
C GLU A 125 17.05 -23.09 -23.78
N GLY A 126 17.87 -22.31 -23.05
CA GLY A 126 18.49 -21.10 -23.60
C GLY A 126 17.48 -20.02 -24.01
N LEU A 127 16.36 -19.95 -23.30
CA LEU A 127 15.24 -19.06 -23.64
C LEU A 127 15.62 -17.59 -23.50
N GLN A 128 15.15 -16.78 -24.46
CA GLN A 128 15.09 -15.34 -24.35
C GLN A 128 13.67 -14.93 -23.91
N VAL A 129 13.57 -14.31 -22.75
CA VAL A 129 12.30 -13.91 -22.15
C VAL A 129 12.21 -12.38 -22.14
N THR A 130 11.14 -11.85 -22.73
CA THR A 130 10.76 -10.45 -22.60
C THR A 130 9.67 -10.35 -21.55
N THR A 131 9.86 -9.48 -20.54
CA THR A 131 8.88 -9.28 -19.47
C THR A 131 7.91 -8.14 -19.80
N THR A 132 6.85 -8.02 -19.00
CA THR A 132 5.90 -6.91 -19.05
C THR A 132 6.39 -5.66 -18.30
N ILE A 133 7.52 -5.77 -17.58
CA ILE A 133 8.08 -4.69 -16.75
C ILE A 133 8.40 -3.50 -17.63
N ASP A 134 7.83 -2.35 -17.28
CA ASP A 134 8.14 -1.08 -17.93
C ASP A 134 9.32 -0.43 -17.21
N PRO A 135 10.45 -0.17 -17.89
CA PRO A 135 11.63 0.39 -17.23
C PRO A 135 11.41 1.76 -16.58
N LYS A 136 10.49 2.58 -17.11
CA LYS A 136 10.15 3.89 -16.53
C LYS A 136 9.34 3.71 -15.25
N ALA A 137 8.32 2.86 -15.28
CA ALA A 137 7.51 2.56 -14.10
C ALA A 137 8.32 1.87 -13.00
N GLN A 138 9.17 0.90 -13.36
CA GLN A 138 10.06 0.21 -12.42
C GLN A 138 11.01 1.20 -11.74
N LYS A 139 11.67 2.06 -12.52
CA LYS A 139 12.56 3.10 -11.99
C LYS A 139 11.82 4.06 -11.07
N ALA A 140 10.61 4.51 -11.45
CA ALA A 140 9.81 5.39 -10.61
C ALA A 140 9.44 4.75 -9.26
N ALA A 141 9.11 3.45 -9.24
CA ALA A 141 8.84 2.72 -8.00
C ALA A 141 10.09 2.60 -7.12
N GLU A 142 11.25 2.27 -7.71
CA GLU A 142 12.52 2.15 -7.00
C GLU A 142 12.97 3.49 -6.38
N GLU A 143 12.93 4.58 -7.15
CA GLU A 143 13.27 5.92 -6.68
C GLU A 143 12.30 6.40 -5.59
N ALA A 144 10.99 6.20 -5.78
CA ALA A 144 9.98 6.57 -4.80
C ALA A 144 10.18 5.88 -3.45
N VAL A 145 10.51 4.57 -3.46
CA VAL A 145 10.83 3.83 -2.24
C VAL A 145 12.13 4.30 -1.63
N ALA A 146 13.20 4.43 -2.42
CA ALA A 146 14.50 4.86 -1.93
C ALA A 146 14.41 6.22 -1.22
N ASP A 147 13.76 7.20 -1.85
CA ASP A 147 13.62 8.56 -1.30
C ASP A 147 12.75 8.61 -0.04
N SER A 148 11.70 7.80 0.02
CA SER A 148 10.74 7.82 1.15
C SER A 148 11.26 7.07 2.39
N ILE A 149 12.03 6.00 2.16
CA ILE A 149 12.57 5.14 3.22
C ILE A 149 13.94 5.63 3.70
N ASP A 150 14.63 6.49 2.95
CA ASP A 150 15.92 7.05 3.38
C ASP A 150 15.83 7.74 4.76
N GLY A 151 16.74 7.36 5.64
CA GLY A 151 16.81 7.83 7.03
C GLY A 151 15.64 7.41 7.93
N GLN A 152 14.74 6.54 7.48
CA GLN A 152 13.76 5.89 8.35
C GLN A 152 14.41 4.77 9.19
N ASP A 153 13.60 4.10 10.02
CA ASP A 153 14.03 2.92 10.76
C ASP A 153 14.64 1.86 9.81
N PRO A 154 15.85 1.30 10.10
CA PRO A 154 16.50 0.29 9.26
C PRO A 154 15.71 -1.00 9.05
N ASP A 155 14.72 -1.30 9.89
CA ASP A 155 13.81 -2.44 9.71
C ASP A 155 12.55 -2.08 8.93
N MET A 156 12.35 -0.80 8.57
CA MET A 156 11.24 -0.38 7.73
C MET A 156 11.38 -1.00 6.34
N ARG A 157 10.29 -1.55 5.84
CA ARG A 157 10.22 -2.19 4.53
C ARG A 157 9.07 -1.59 3.76
N ALA A 158 9.24 -1.55 2.44
CA ALA A 158 8.21 -1.14 1.51
C ALA A 158 8.10 -2.16 0.38
N ALA A 159 6.92 -2.26 -0.20
CA ALA A 159 6.67 -3.03 -1.40
C ALA A 159 5.72 -2.27 -2.31
N VAL A 160 5.98 -2.35 -3.62
CA VAL A 160 5.23 -1.64 -4.66
C VAL A 160 4.97 -2.61 -5.80
N VAL A 161 3.71 -2.71 -6.23
CA VAL A 161 3.36 -3.45 -7.44
C VAL A 161 2.43 -2.60 -8.28
N SER A 162 2.76 -2.42 -9.55
CA SER A 162 1.96 -1.69 -10.53
C SER A 162 1.54 -2.63 -11.65
N ILE A 163 0.23 -2.69 -11.94
CA ILE A 163 -0.39 -3.57 -12.92
C ILE A 163 -1.17 -2.72 -13.93
N ASP A 164 -1.04 -3.06 -15.21
CA ASP A 164 -1.88 -2.52 -16.26
C ASP A 164 -3.30 -3.13 -16.19
N PRO A 165 -4.35 -2.34 -15.90
CA PRO A 165 -5.73 -2.82 -15.81
C PRO A 165 -6.27 -3.48 -17.08
N LYS A 166 -5.74 -3.11 -18.25
CA LYS A 166 -6.25 -3.56 -19.55
C LYS A 166 -5.70 -4.92 -19.96
N THR A 167 -4.61 -5.35 -19.33
CA THR A 167 -3.88 -6.56 -19.75
C THR A 167 -3.53 -7.49 -18.61
N GLY A 168 -3.43 -7.01 -17.37
CA GLY A 168 -2.88 -7.76 -16.24
C GLY A 168 -1.34 -7.78 -16.22
N GLY A 169 -0.66 -7.14 -17.17
CA GLY A 169 0.80 -7.12 -17.19
C GLY A 169 1.37 -6.33 -16.00
N VAL A 170 2.29 -6.94 -15.27
CA VAL A 170 3.01 -6.29 -14.16
C VAL A 170 4.02 -5.30 -14.75
N LYS A 171 3.82 -4.00 -14.52
CA LYS A 171 4.62 -2.91 -15.09
C LYS A 171 5.75 -2.47 -14.16
N ALA A 172 5.54 -2.54 -12.84
CA ALA A 172 6.57 -2.30 -11.86
C ALA A 172 6.41 -3.27 -10.69
N TYR A 173 7.53 -3.72 -10.13
CA TYR A 173 7.59 -4.70 -9.07
C TYR A 173 8.79 -4.43 -8.15
N PHE A 174 8.49 -4.07 -6.91
CA PHE A 174 9.45 -3.86 -5.84
C PHE A 174 9.01 -4.67 -4.63
N GLY A 175 9.72 -5.76 -4.33
CA GLY A 175 9.50 -6.56 -3.13
C GLY A 175 10.58 -6.41 -2.06
N GLY A 176 11.63 -5.61 -2.34
CA GLY A 176 12.83 -5.47 -1.52
C GLY A 176 14.08 -5.20 -2.35
N THR A 177 15.16 -4.82 -1.69
CA THR A 177 16.45 -4.46 -2.33
C THR A 177 17.43 -5.62 -2.44
N ASP A 178 17.19 -6.74 -1.76
CA ASP A 178 17.99 -7.94 -1.87
C ASP A 178 17.38 -8.87 -2.92
N ALA A 179 18.12 -9.12 -4.00
CA ALA A 179 17.74 -9.98 -5.12
C ALA A 179 17.37 -11.41 -4.68
N GLN A 180 17.96 -11.89 -3.58
CA GLN A 180 17.70 -13.22 -3.01
C GLN A 180 16.95 -13.14 -1.67
N GLY A 181 16.53 -11.95 -1.29
CA GLY A 181 15.89 -11.68 -0.02
C GLY A 181 14.43 -12.09 0.02
N PHE A 182 13.81 -11.73 1.15
CA PHE A 182 12.38 -11.89 1.36
C PHE A 182 11.59 -10.96 0.44
N ASP A 183 10.55 -11.49 -0.19
CA ASP A 183 9.72 -10.77 -1.15
C ASP A 183 8.47 -10.21 -0.47
N PHE A 184 8.52 -8.95 -0.05
CA PHE A 184 7.39 -8.30 0.59
C PHE A 184 6.21 -8.08 -0.36
N ALA A 185 6.43 -8.08 -1.69
CA ALA A 185 5.33 -7.97 -2.65
C ALA A 185 4.47 -9.25 -2.73
N GLN A 186 5.03 -10.39 -2.32
CA GLN A 186 4.36 -11.69 -2.23
C GLN A 186 4.01 -12.11 -0.79
N ALA A 187 4.35 -11.28 0.20
CA ALA A 187 4.09 -11.60 1.59
C ALA A 187 2.61 -11.46 1.94
N GLY A 188 2.12 -12.35 2.80
CA GLY A 188 0.78 -12.23 3.39
C GLY A 188 0.73 -11.13 4.45
N LEU A 189 0.13 -10.01 4.13
CA LEU A 189 0.13 -8.79 4.96
C LEU A 189 -1.30 -8.32 5.24
N PRO A 190 -1.65 -7.91 6.47
CA PRO A 190 -2.96 -7.35 6.75
C PRO A 190 -3.10 -5.98 6.09
N THR A 191 -4.21 -5.77 5.39
CA THR A 191 -4.39 -4.62 4.49
C THR A 191 -4.96 -3.40 5.21
N GLY A 192 -5.62 -3.62 6.35
CA GLY A 192 -6.32 -2.57 7.07
C GLY A 192 -7.48 -2.00 6.25
N SER A 193 -7.74 -0.70 6.45
CA SER A 193 -8.84 0.03 5.81
C SER A 193 -8.89 0.05 4.27
N SER A 194 -7.85 -0.38 3.55
CA SER A 194 -7.91 -0.54 2.09
C SER A 194 -8.88 -1.65 1.67
N PHE A 195 -9.20 -2.59 2.58
CA PHE A 195 -10.14 -3.68 2.32
C PHE A 195 -11.62 -3.25 2.29
N LYS A 196 -11.94 -2.06 2.86
CA LYS A 196 -13.30 -1.51 2.87
C LYS A 196 -13.92 -1.39 1.46
N VAL A 197 -13.08 -1.24 0.44
CA VAL A 197 -13.52 -1.18 -0.96
C VAL A 197 -14.31 -2.43 -1.36
N PHE A 198 -13.95 -3.62 -0.87
CA PHE A 198 -14.68 -4.85 -1.20
C PHE A 198 -16.04 -4.95 -0.51
N ALA A 199 -16.19 -4.37 0.69
CA ALA A 199 -17.50 -4.22 1.31
C ALA A 199 -18.39 -3.23 0.54
N LEU A 200 -17.79 -2.20 -0.09
CA LEU A 200 -18.52 -1.30 -0.99
C LEU A 200 -18.97 -2.02 -2.27
N VAL A 201 -18.10 -2.83 -2.89
CA VAL A 201 -18.46 -3.68 -4.05
C VAL A 201 -19.67 -4.55 -3.68
N ALA A 202 -19.59 -5.32 -2.59
CA ALA A 202 -20.67 -6.20 -2.14
C ALA A 202 -21.98 -5.45 -1.84
N ALA A 203 -21.89 -4.24 -1.27
CA ALA A 203 -23.05 -3.41 -1.02
C ALA A 203 -23.75 -2.95 -2.31
N LEU A 204 -22.97 -2.49 -3.30
CA LEU A 204 -23.48 -2.03 -4.59
C LEU A 204 -24.08 -3.18 -5.41
N GLU A 205 -23.50 -4.38 -5.36
CA GLU A 205 -24.08 -5.60 -5.95
C GLU A 205 -25.45 -5.94 -5.36
N GLN A 206 -25.69 -5.59 -4.10
CA GLN A 206 -26.97 -5.76 -3.42
C GLN A 206 -27.90 -4.55 -3.58
N GLY A 207 -27.57 -3.61 -4.47
CA GLY A 207 -28.37 -2.43 -4.77
C GLY A 207 -28.28 -1.31 -3.73
N ILE A 208 -27.36 -1.42 -2.76
CA ILE A 208 -27.12 -0.37 -1.75
C ILE A 208 -26.25 0.71 -2.40
N GLY A 209 -26.92 1.75 -2.91
CA GLY A 209 -26.28 2.86 -3.63
C GLY A 209 -25.40 3.75 -2.75
N LEU A 210 -24.53 4.54 -3.40
CA LEU A 210 -23.56 5.42 -2.75
C LEU A 210 -24.16 6.47 -1.81
N GLY A 211 -25.43 6.81 -1.97
CA GLY A 211 -26.17 7.72 -1.10
C GLY A 211 -26.75 7.10 0.17
N TYR A 212 -26.61 5.79 0.36
CA TYR A 212 -27.08 5.11 1.56
C TYR A 212 -26.48 5.74 2.82
N GLN A 213 -27.33 6.15 3.75
CA GLN A 213 -26.93 6.82 4.99
C GLN A 213 -26.54 5.80 6.05
N VAL A 214 -25.39 6.02 6.68
CA VAL A 214 -24.83 5.14 7.71
C VAL A 214 -24.27 5.96 8.86
N ASP A 215 -24.52 5.48 10.07
CA ASP A 215 -24.04 6.08 11.31
C ASP A 215 -22.55 5.77 11.55
N SER A 216 -21.82 6.75 12.06
CA SER A 216 -20.39 6.66 12.37
C SER A 216 -20.07 6.70 13.86
N SER A 217 -21.07 6.56 14.75
CA SER A 217 -20.83 6.49 16.19
C SER A 217 -20.15 5.17 16.56
N PRO A 218 -19.41 5.08 17.68
CA PRO A 218 -18.90 3.81 18.19
C PRO A 218 -20.00 2.74 18.23
N LEU A 219 -19.65 1.49 17.95
CA LEU A 219 -20.55 0.35 18.13
C LEU A 219 -19.87 -0.75 18.92
N GLU A 220 -20.69 -1.55 19.60
CA GLU A 220 -20.25 -2.77 20.27
C GLU A 220 -21.02 -3.95 19.64
N VAL A 221 -20.28 -4.96 19.22
CA VAL A 221 -20.83 -6.18 18.59
C VAL A 221 -20.12 -7.35 19.22
N ASP A 222 -20.89 -8.27 19.81
CA ASP A 222 -20.37 -9.47 20.49
C ASP A 222 -19.29 -9.16 21.55
N GLY A 223 -19.42 -8.04 22.27
CA GLY A 223 -18.47 -7.58 23.28
C GLY A 223 -17.20 -6.92 22.71
N ILE A 224 -17.09 -6.79 21.39
CA ILE A 224 -16.00 -6.09 20.71
C ILE A 224 -16.42 -4.65 20.44
N LYS A 225 -15.70 -3.71 21.04
CA LYS A 225 -15.90 -2.28 20.81
C LYS A 225 -15.16 -1.86 19.55
N ILE A 226 -15.91 -1.32 18.58
CA ILE A 226 -15.39 -0.78 17.33
C ILE A 226 -15.45 0.75 17.37
N THR A 227 -14.32 1.39 17.10
CA THR A 227 -14.16 2.85 17.06
C THR A 227 -13.55 3.29 15.74
N ASN A 228 -13.74 4.57 15.41
CA ASN A 228 -13.00 5.21 14.32
C ASN A 228 -11.66 5.72 14.85
N VAL A 229 -10.67 5.76 13.98
CA VAL A 229 -9.35 6.34 14.26
C VAL A 229 -9.51 7.78 14.77
N GLU A 230 -8.77 8.12 15.82
CA GLU A 230 -8.77 9.45 16.45
C GLU A 230 -10.16 9.98 16.86
N GLY A 231 -11.15 9.09 17.01
CA GLY A 231 -12.53 9.50 17.33
C GLY A 231 -13.24 10.24 16.20
N GLY A 232 -12.73 10.18 14.97
CA GLY A 232 -13.33 10.81 13.79
C GLY A 232 -14.75 10.32 13.52
N GLY A 233 -15.54 11.13 12.81
CA GLY A 233 -16.92 10.79 12.49
C GLY A 233 -17.63 11.88 11.69
N CYS A 234 -18.73 11.48 11.05
CA CYS A 234 -19.59 12.33 10.26
C CYS A 234 -21.03 12.39 10.81
N GLY A 235 -21.27 11.83 12.01
CA GLY A 235 -22.62 11.56 12.51
C GLY A 235 -23.28 10.49 11.65
N THR A 236 -24.25 10.88 10.84
CA THR A 236 -24.79 10.04 9.77
C THR A 236 -24.41 10.67 8.43
N CYS A 237 -23.69 9.92 7.60
CA CYS A 237 -23.33 10.36 6.25
C CYS A 237 -23.50 9.22 5.24
N ASN A 238 -23.40 9.55 3.96
CA ASN A 238 -23.51 8.55 2.92
C ASN A 238 -22.26 7.63 2.88
N ILE A 239 -22.40 6.41 2.36
CA ILE A 239 -21.31 5.42 2.34
C ILE A 239 -20.08 5.85 1.52
N ALA A 240 -20.24 6.75 0.53
CA ALA A 240 -19.10 7.31 -0.20
C ALA A 240 -18.31 8.30 0.68
N GLU A 241 -18.99 9.15 1.44
CA GLU A 241 -18.37 10.04 2.44
C GLU A 241 -17.69 9.23 3.55
N ALA A 242 -18.35 8.18 4.03
CA ALA A 242 -17.77 7.26 5.01
C ALA A 242 -16.52 6.53 4.46
N LEU A 243 -16.48 6.21 3.16
CA LEU A 243 -15.29 5.62 2.53
C LEU A 243 -14.14 6.61 2.48
N LYS A 244 -14.44 7.85 2.05
CA LYS A 244 -13.48 8.94 1.93
C LYS A 244 -12.82 9.25 3.28
N GLN A 245 -13.61 9.32 4.34
CA GLN A 245 -13.12 9.50 5.72
C GLN A 245 -12.63 8.19 6.36
N SER A 246 -12.76 7.06 5.67
CA SER A 246 -12.33 5.74 6.12
C SER A 246 -12.94 5.32 7.48
N LEU A 247 -14.22 5.57 7.70
CA LEU A 247 -14.89 5.33 8.99
C LEU A 247 -15.09 3.82 9.24
N ASN A 248 -14.42 3.28 10.26
CA ASN A 248 -14.47 1.87 10.66
C ASN A 248 -15.90 1.45 11.01
N THR A 249 -16.53 2.23 11.89
CA THR A 249 -17.85 1.94 12.46
C THR A 249 -18.94 1.87 11.38
N SER A 250 -18.90 2.80 10.42
CA SER A 250 -19.83 2.84 9.30
C SER A 250 -19.67 1.65 8.35
N TYR A 251 -18.42 1.29 8.01
CA TYR A 251 -18.16 0.15 7.13
C TYR A 251 -18.43 -1.20 7.82
N TYR A 252 -18.22 -1.28 9.13
CA TYR A 252 -18.62 -2.44 9.92
C TYR A 252 -20.15 -2.61 9.89
N ARG A 253 -20.92 -1.53 10.12
CA ARG A 253 -22.39 -1.54 9.99
C ARG A 253 -22.84 -1.89 8.56
N LEU A 254 -22.14 -1.39 7.54
CA LEU A 254 -22.43 -1.72 6.15
C LEU A 254 -22.27 -3.22 5.90
N MET A 255 -21.16 -3.82 6.34
CA MET A 255 -20.93 -5.26 6.22
C MET A 255 -22.02 -6.04 6.97
N LEU A 256 -22.36 -5.69 8.20
CA LEU A 256 -23.42 -6.38 8.95
C LEU A 256 -24.81 -6.29 8.28
N LYS A 257 -25.03 -5.29 7.42
CA LYS A 257 -26.27 -5.13 6.65
C LYS A 257 -26.31 -6.06 5.42
N LEU A 258 -25.16 -6.50 4.91
CA LEU A 258 -25.09 -7.39 3.75
C LEU A 258 -25.79 -8.70 4.06
N ARG A 259 -26.44 -9.29 3.06
CA ARG A 259 -27.24 -10.51 3.20
C ARG A 259 -26.50 -11.67 3.88
N ASN A 260 -25.21 -11.86 3.57
CA ASN A 260 -24.34 -12.87 4.17
C ASN A 260 -23.14 -12.25 4.92
N GLY A 261 -23.25 -10.98 5.32
CA GLY A 261 -22.27 -10.29 6.14
C GLY A 261 -20.82 -10.39 5.62
N PRO A 262 -19.87 -10.87 6.44
CA PRO A 262 -18.45 -10.96 6.06
C PRO A 262 -18.18 -11.87 4.84
N SER A 263 -19.04 -12.87 4.58
CA SER A 263 -18.87 -13.75 3.42
C SER A 263 -19.07 -13.03 2.09
N ASP A 264 -19.99 -12.05 2.04
CA ASP A 264 -20.20 -11.23 0.84
C ASP A 264 -18.98 -10.34 0.56
N VAL A 265 -18.29 -9.86 1.61
CA VAL A 265 -17.05 -9.08 1.47
C VAL A 265 -15.91 -9.94 0.92
N ALA A 266 -15.78 -11.18 1.40
CA ALA A 266 -14.77 -12.11 0.89
C ALA A 266 -15.01 -12.47 -0.57
N LYS A 267 -16.27 -12.78 -0.92
CA LYS A 267 -16.68 -13.04 -2.30
C LYS A 267 -16.30 -11.88 -3.23
N ALA A 268 -16.68 -10.65 -2.86
CA ALA A 268 -16.34 -9.47 -3.63
C ALA A 268 -14.83 -9.24 -3.77
N ALA A 269 -14.04 -9.57 -2.74
CA ALA A 269 -12.59 -9.48 -2.79
C ALA A 269 -11.97 -10.50 -3.76
N HIS A 270 -12.43 -11.76 -3.73
CA HIS A 270 -12.00 -12.80 -4.68
C HIS A 270 -12.41 -12.47 -6.12
N GLU A 271 -13.64 -12.01 -6.33
CA GLU A 271 -14.12 -11.55 -7.63
C GLU A 271 -13.31 -10.36 -8.15
N ALA A 272 -12.90 -9.45 -7.27
CA ALA A 272 -11.99 -8.38 -7.64
C ALA A 272 -10.62 -8.91 -8.04
N GLY A 273 -10.10 -9.96 -7.40
CA GLY A 273 -8.81 -10.56 -7.75
C GLY A 273 -7.90 -10.91 -6.58
N ILE A 274 -8.39 -10.81 -5.33
CA ILE A 274 -7.66 -11.34 -4.18
C ILE A 274 -7.54 -12.87 -4.33
N ALA A 275 -6.31 -13.37 -4.33
CA ALA A 275 -6.03 -14.79 -4.51
C ALA A 275 -6.71 -15.64 -3.44
N GLU A 276 -7.29 -16.77 -3.82
CA GLU A 276 -7.89 -17.75 -2.90
C GLU A 276 -6.84 -18.49 -2.06
N SER A 277 -5.60 -18.57 -2.57
CA SER A 277 -4.46 -19.19 -1.89
C SER A 277 -3.14 -18.55 -2.33
N PHE A 278 -2.14 -18.63 -1.47
CA PHE A 278 -0.75 -18.31 -1.79
C PHE A 278 0.21 -19.09 -0.87
N PRO A 279 1.53 -19.18 -1.16
CA PRO A 279 2.45 -19.97 -0.35
C PRO A 279 2.36 -19.63 1.15
N GLY A 280 2.05 -20.64 1.97
CA GLY A 280 1.85 -20.48 3.42
C GLY A 280 0.40 -20.19 3.86
N VAL A 281 -0.52 -19.92 2.93
CA VAL A 281 -1.94 -19.68 3.20
C VAL A 281 -2.79 -20.45 2.18
N GLU A 282 -3.29 -21.61 2.57
CA GLU A 282 -4.07 -22.51 1.70
C GLU A 282 -5.44 -21.93 1.33
N HIS A 283 -6.09 -21.24 2.27
CA HIS A 283 -7.37 -20.56 2.06
C HIS A 283 -7.33 -19.16 2.65
N THR A 284 -7.28 -18.14 1.79
CA THR A 284 -7.32 -16.74 2.23
C THR A 284 -8.73 -16.34 2.67
N LEU A 285 -8.84 -15.23 3.40
CA LEU A 285 -10.13 -14.67 3.85
C LEU A 285 -11.01 -15.68 4.62
N SER A 286 -10.39 -16.62 5.32
CA SER A 286 -11.05 -17.72 6.02
C SER A 286 -10.61 -17.77 7.47
N GLU A 287 -11.56 -17.79 8.41
CA GLU A 287 -11.25 -17.81 9.84
C GLU A 287 -10.65 -19.14 10.31
N ASP A 288 -11.15 -20.26 9.79
CA ASP A 288 -10.68 -21.60 10.15
C ASP A 288 -9.48 -22.07 9.33
N GLY A 289 -9.06 -21.28 8.33
CA GLY A 289 -7.99 -21.59 7.40
C GLY A 289 -8.30 -22.77 6.47
N LYS A 290 -9.57 -23.18 6.36
CA LYS A 290 -10.04 -24.36 5.60
C LYS A 290 -11.10 -24.01 4.55
N GLY A 291 -11.23 -22.72 4.23
CA GLY A 291 -12.25 -22.21 3.31
C GLY A 291 -13.60 -21.97 3.98
N GLY A 292 -13.69 -22.04 5.31
CA GLY A 292 -14.85 -21.56 6.06
C GLY A 292 -14.98 -20.02 6.00
N PRO A 293 -16.13 -19.47 6.42
CA PRO A 293 -16.39 -18.04 6.30
C PRO A 293 -15.43 -17.20 7.18
N PRO A 294 -15.13 -15.96 6.78
CA PRO A 294 -14.40 -15.03 7.62
C PRO A 294 -15.26 -14.50 8.76
N ASN A 295 -14.59 -14.00 9.80
CA ASN A 295 -15.20 -13.20 10.84
C ASN A 295 -15.37 -11.73 10.39
N ASN A 296 -16.07 -10.93 11.20
CA ASN A 296 -16.44 -9.55 10.90
C ASN A 296 -15.26 -8.58 10.69
N GLY A 297 -14.07 -8.87 11.21
CA GLY A 297 -12.89 -8.03 11.02
C GLY A 297 -12.36 -8.00 9.58
N ILE A 298 -12.90 -8.83 8.67
CA ILE A 298 -12.58 -8.78 7.24
C ILE A 298 -12.73 -7.37 6.65
N VAL A 299 -13.80 -6.65 6.99
CA VAL A 299 -14.05 -5.31 6.45
C VAL A 299 -13.01 -4.28 6.90
N LEU A 300 -12.29 -4.57 7.99
CA LEU A 300 -11.19 -3.76 8.50
C LEU A 300 -9.82 -4.31 8.07
N GLY A 301 -9.78 -5.29 7.16
CA GLY A 301 -8.57 -5.82 6.55
C GLY A 301 -7.68 -6.61 7.49
N GLN A 302 -8.27 -7.43 8.36
CA GLN A 302 -7.51 -8.26 9.31
C GLN A 302 -6.81 -9.45 8.65
N TYR A 303 -7.33 -9.95 7.51
CA TYR A 303 -6.77 -11.12 6.84
C TYR A 303 -5.59 -10.74 5.96
N GLN A 304 -4.67 -11.69 5.82
CA GLN A 304 -3.47 -11.51 5.02
C GLN A 304 -3.79 -11.51 3.52
N THR A 305 -3.16 -10.61 2.80
CA THR A 305 -3.24 -10.48 1.35
C THR A 305 -1.90 -9.96 0.83
N ARG A 306 -1.53 -10.29 -0.41
CA ARG A 306 -0.26 -9.84 -1.01
C ARG A 306 -0.41 -8.48 -1.69
N VAL A 307 0.71 -7.77 -1.85
CA VAL A 307 0.72 -6.46 -2.54
C VAL A 307 0.29 -6.63 -4.00
N ILE A 308 0.75 -7.69 -4.66
CA ILE A 308 0.33 -8.03 -6.03
C ILE A 308 -1.17 -8.31 -6.14
N ASP A 309 -1.78 -8.95 -5.13
CA ASP A 309 -3.21 -9.24 -5.11
C ASP A 309 -4.03 -7.94 -4.95
N MET A 310 -3.58 -7.03 -4.07
CA MET A 310 -4.23 -5.72 -3.92
C MET A 310 -4.12 -4.88 -5.20
N ALA A 311 -2.97 -4.88 -5.86
CA ALA A 311 -2.78 -4.20 -7.15
C ALA A 311 -3.70 -4.78 -8.22
N SER A 312 -3.82 -6.11 -8.28
CA SER A 312 -4.68 -6.84 -9.23
C SER A 312 -6.16 -6.57 -8.97
N ALA A 313 -6.59 -6.62 -7.71
CA ALA A 313 -7.98 -6.38 -7.35
C ALA A 313 -8.43 -4.96 -7.68
N TYR A 314 -7.56 -3.97 -7.48
CA TYR A 314 -7.84 -2.59 -7.85
C TYR A 314 -7.73 -2.36 -9.37
N ALA A 315 -6.92 -3.16 -10.07
CA ALA A 315 -6.87 -3.16 -11.53
C ALA A 315 -8.20 -3.63 -12.13
N THR A 316 -8.83 -4.66 -11.56
CA THR A 316 -10.17 -5.11 -11.97
C THR A 316 -11.21 -4.00 -11.81
N ILE A 317 -11.17 -3.25 -10.70
CA ILE A 317 -12.07 -2.11 -10.48
C ILE A 317 -11.79 -1.02 -11.52
N ALA A 318 -10.52 -0.71 -11.79
CA ALA A 318 -10.10 0.26 -12.79
C ALA A 318 -10.55 -0.11 -14.21
N ALA A 319 -10.61 -1.41 -14.51
CA ALA A 319 -11.07 -1.99 -15.76
C ALA A 319 -12.59 -2.23 -15.79
N SER A 320 -13.37 -1.47 -15.02
CA SER A 320 -14.84 -1.61 -14.95
C SER A 320 -15.32 -3.03 -14.62
N GLY A 321 -14.58 -3.74 -13.77
CA GLY A 321 -14.92 -5.08 -13.28
C GLY A 321 -14.40 -6.23 -14.12
N VAL A 322 -13.59 -5.96 -15.15
CA VAL A 322 -12.91 -6.99 -15.94
C VAL A 322 -11.60 -7.36 -15.25
N TYR A 323 -11.48 -8.61 -14.81
CA TYR A 323 -10.28 -9.16 -14.20
C TYR A 323 -9.32 -9.66 -15.28
N HIS A 324 -8.06 -9.27 -15.15
CA HIS A 324 -6.95 -9.83 -15.91
C HIS A 324 -5.95 -10.43 -14.92
N ARG A 325 -5.52 -11.68 -15.18
CA ARG A 325 -4.57 -12.37 -14.33
C ARG A 325 -3.22 -11.63 -14.36
N PRO A 326 -2.62 -11.30 -13.19
CA PRO A 326 -1.28 -10.74 -13.13
C PRO A 326 -0.26 -11.67 -13.79
N HIS A 327 0.58 -11.13 -14.67
CA HIS A 327 1.62 -11.87 -15.36
C HIS A 327 2.84 -10.98 -15.62
N PHE A 328 4.01 -11.60 -15.66
CA PHE A 328 5.32 -10.98 -15.89
C PHE A 328 5.87 -11.29 -17.28
N VAL A 329 5.48 -12.40 -17.90
CA VAL A 329 6.04 -12.84 -19.19
C VAL A 329 5.24 -12.23 -20.33
N GLN A 330 5.89 -11.40 -21.16
CA GLN A 330 5.31 -10.87 -22.39
C GLN A 330 5.58 -11.80 -23.58
N LYS A 331 6.80 -12.32 -23.70
CA LYS A 331 7.23 -13.12 -24.84
C LYS A 331 8.36 -14.08 -24.49
N VAL A 332 8.34 -15.27 -25.05
CA VAL A 332 9.38 -16.29 -24.90
C VAL A 332 9.84 -16.76 -26.28
N VAL A 333 11.15 -16.76 -26.49
CA VAL A 333 11.80 -17.20 -27.74
C VAL A 333 12.87 -18.24 -27.38
N ASN A 334 12.94 -19.36 -28.09
CA ASN A 334 13.98 -20.36 -27.87
C ASN A 334 15.33 -19.97 -28.50
N ALA A 335 16.36 -20.78 -28.27
CA ALA A 335 17.71 -20.53 -28.79
C ALA A 335 17.79 -20.50 -30.33
N GLU A 336 16.86 -21.19 -31.00
CA GLU A 336 16.72 -21.25 -32.46
C GLU A 336 16.00 -20.03 -33.05
N GLY A 337 15.43 -19.16 -32.21
CA GLY A 337 14.70 -17.95 -32.61
C GLY A 337 13.20 -18.18 -32.85
N GLU A 338 12.66 -19.33 -32.48
CA GLU A 338 11.22 -19.64 -32.56
C GLU A 338 10.47 -19.02 -31.38
N VAL A 339 9.34 -18.39 -31.65
CA VAL A 339 8.47 -17.81 -30.62
C VAL A 339 7.65 -18.93 -29.98
N LEU A 340 7.92 -19.24 -28.72
CA LEU A 340 7.20 -20.25 -27.94
C LEU A 340 5.93 -19.69 -27.31
N PHE A 341 5.96 -18.41 -26.93
CA PHE A 341 4.85 -17.71 -26.31
C PHE A 341 4.92 -16.22 -26.63
N ASP A 342 3.78 -15.58 -26.85
CA ASP A 342 3.65 -14.12 -27.00
C ASP A 342 2.27 -13.68 -26.52
N ALA A 343 2.22 -12.99 -25.38
CA ALA A 343 0.95 -12.55 -24.78
C ALA A 343 0.15 -11.59 -25.68
N ALA A 344 0.77 -10.98 -26.69
CA ALA A 344 0.05 -10.17 -27.68
C ALA A 344 -0.83 -11.01 -28.64
N ASN A 345 -0.56 -12.30 -28.76
CA ASN A 345 -1.32 -13.23 -29.60
C ASN A 345 -2.35 -14.04 -28.81
N GLU A 346 -2.30 -13.98 -27.47
CA GLU A 346 -3.22 -14.68 -26.59
C GLU A 346 -4.55 -13.93 -26.44
N ASP A 347 -5.60 -14.66 -26.09
CA ASP A 347 -6.86 -14.03 -25.70
C ASP A 347 -6.68 -13.31 -24.37
N ASN A 348 -6.67 -11.99 -24.42
CA ASN A 348 -6.58 -11.12 -23.27
C ASN A 348 -7.87 -10.30 -23.07
N SER A 349 -9.04 -10.87 -23.38
CA SER A 349 -10.33 -10.19 -23.13
C SER A 349 -10.63 -9.99 -21.64
N GLY A 350 -9.93 -10.71 -20.76
CA GLY A 350 -10.20 -10.77 -19.33
C GLY A 350 -11.52 -11.47 -19.00
N GLU A 351 -11.88 -11.48 -17.72
CA GLU A 351 -13.11 -12.05 -17.19
C GLU A 351 -13.95 -10.97 -16.49
N GLN A 352 -15.19 -10.75 -16.93
CA GLN A 352 -16.10 -9.82 -16.26
C GLN A 352 -16.57 -10.42 -14.91
N ARG A 353 -15.86 -10.10 -13.83
CA ARG A 353 -16.12 -10.66 -12.48
C ARG A 353 -16.95 -9.75 -11.59
N ILE A 354 -16.90 -8.43 -11.79
CA ILE A 354 -17.72 -7.45 -11.08
C ILE A 354 -18.58 -6.72 -12.11
N ASP A 355 -19.86 -6.45 -11.82
CA ASP A 355 -20.70 -5.70 -12.75
C ASP A 355 -20.12 -4.30 -13.05
N LYS A 356 -20.18 -3.88 -14.31
CA LYS A 356 -19.63 -2.59 -14.75
C LYS A 356 -20.19 -1.40 -13.97
N ALA A 357 -21.49 -1.39 -13.69
CA ALA A 357 -22.12 -0.31 -12.92
C ALA A 357 -21.57 -0.28 -11.48
N VAL A 358 -21.28 -1.44 -10.89
CA VAL A 358 -20.69 -1.55 -9.56
C VAL A 358 -19.28 -0.99 -9.57
N ALA A 359 -18.40 -1.48 -10.45
CA ALA A 359 -17.01 -1.05 -10.52
C ALA A 359 -16.86 0.46 -10.81
N ASP A 360 -17.68 1.01 -11.70
CA ASP A 360 -17.67 2.44 -12.03
C ASP A 360 -18.17 3.31 -10.86
N ASN A 361 -19.13 2.83 -10.05
CA ASN A 361 -19.55 3.53 -8.81
C ASN A 361 -18.49 3.44 -7.71
N VAL A 362 -17.85 2.29 -7.54
CA VAL A 362 -16.71 2.15 -6.60
C VAL A 362 -15.60 3.13 -6.96
N THR A 363 -15.24 3.19 -8.24
CA THR A 363 -14.27 4.15 -8.78
C THR A 363 -14.67 5.58 -8.44
N ALA A 364 -15.92 5.97 -8.71
CA ALA A 364 -16.41 7.31 -8.42
C ALA A 364 -16.36 7.66 -6.92
N ALA A 365 -16.62 6.70 -6.02
CA ALA A 365 -16.50 6.90 -4.56
C ALA A 365 -15.04 7.07 -4.09
N MET A 366 -14.08 6.52 -4.82
CA MET A 366 -12.65 6.54 -4.48
C MET A 366 -11.90 7.75 -5.06
N GLN A 367 -12.43 8.43 -6.07
CA GLN A 367 -11.82 9.60 -6.70
C GLN A 367 -11.36 10.72 -5.74
N PRO A 368 -12.15 11.15 -4.74
CA PRO A 368 -11.74 12.25 -3.87
C PRO A 368 -10.66 11.87 -2.84
N ILE A 369 -10.36 10.57 -2.68
CA ILE A 369 -9.62 10.07 -1.52
C ILE A 369 -8.14 10.45 -1.56
N ALA A 370 -7.49 10.40 -2.73
CA ALA A 370 -6.09 10.77 -2.84
C ALA A 370 -5.86 12.25 -2.46
N ALA A 371 -6.70 13.15 -2.96
CA ALA A 371 -6.65 14.57 -2.60
C ALA A 371 -6.96 14.80 -1.11
N TYR A 372 -7.98 14.11 -0.57
CA TYR A 372 -8.34 14.19 0.84
C TYR A 372 -7.24 13.67 1.77
N SER A 373 -6.48 12.66 1.33
CA SER A 373 -5.41 12.03 2.09
C SER A 373 -4.14 12.87 2.00
N LYS A 374 -4.12 14.05 2.64
CA LYS A 374 -2.95 14.95 2.67
C LYS A 374 -2.48 15.48 1.30
N GLY A 375 -3.37 15.61 0.32
CA GLY A 375 -3.06 16.26 -0.95
C GLY A 375 -2.34 15.39 -1.99
N HIS A 376 -2.46 14.06 -1.90
CA HIS A 376 -1.83 13.12 -2.83
C HIS A 376 -2.55 12.98 -4.18
N ALA A 377 -3.23 14.03 -4.66
CA ALA A 377 -3.73 14.05 -6.04
C ALA A 377 -2.56 13.92 -7.03
N LEU A 378 -2.75 13.20 -8.13
CA LEU A 378 -1.70 13.00 -9.13
C LEU A 378 -1.39 14.30 -9.88
N ALA A 379 -0.15 14.42 -10.36
CA ALA A 379 0.35 15.59 -11.05
C ALA A 379 -0.45 15.91 -12.33
N GLY A 380 -0.44 17.18 -12.74
CA GLY A 380 -1.14 17.63 -13.95
C GLY A 380 -2.66 17.49 -13.89
N GLY A 381 -3.24 17.27 -12.71
CA GLY A 381 -4.68 17.03 -12.54
C GLY A 381 -5.15 15.68 -13.08
N ARG A 382 -4.24 14.71 -13.23
CA ARG A 382 -4.56 13.36 -13.69
C ARG A 382 -5.62 12.73 -12.78
N PRO A 383 -6.77 12.28 -13.32
CA PRO A 383 -7.78 11.61 -12.52
C PRO A 383 -7.23 10.32 -11.91
N SER A 384 -7.43 10.15 -10.60
CA SER A 384 -7.11 8.91 -9.90
C SER A 384 -8.24 8.52 -8.95
N ALA A 385 -8.28 7.25 -8.58
CA ALA A 385 -9.11 6.69 -7.53
C ALA A 385 -8.20 5.91 -6.59
N ALA A 386 -8.37 6.07 -5.27
CA ALA A 386 -7.47 5.43 -4.31
C ALA A 386 -8.14 5.12 -2.98
N LYS A 387 -7.47 4.31 -2.17
CA LYS A 387 -7.83 4.05 -0.79
C LYS A 387 -6.60 3.82 0.07
N THR A 388 -6.57 4.53 1.21
CA THR A 388 -5.58 4.31 2.27
C THR A 388 -5.95 3.11 3.14
N GLY A 389 -4.94 2.40 3.62
CA GLY A 389 -5.06 1.34 4.62
C GLY A 389 -4.13 1.57 5.80
N THR A 390 -4.57 1.22 6.98
CA THR A 390 -3.75 1.17 8.19
C THR A 390 -4.27 0.02 9.03
N ASN A 391 -3.36 -0.86 9.45
CA ASN A 391 -3.63 -1.98 10.32
C ASN A 391 -2.92 -1.75 11.66
N GLN A 392 -3.62 -2.09 12.74
CA GLN A 392 -3.18 -1.87 14.12
C GLN A 392 -2.23 -2.98 14.58
N LEU A 393 -1.27 -2.62 15.42
CA LEU A 393 -0.34 -3.56 16.03
C LEU A 393 -0.99 -4.25 17.24
N GLY A 394 -1.52 -5.46 17.04
CA GLY A 394 -2.23 -6.19 18.08
C GLY A 394 -3.33 -5.34 18.73
N ASP A 395 -3.46 -5.43 20.04
CA ASP A 395 -4.43 -4.64 20.82
C ASP A 395 -3.84 -3.32 21.36
N THR A 396 -2.95 -2.67 20.59
CA THR A 396 -2.28 -1.41 20.98
C THR A 396 -2.71 -0.24 20.09
N ASP A 397 -2.56 1.01 20.52
CA ASP A 397 -2.87 2.18 19.66
C ASP A 397 -1.82 2.43 18.55
N ALA A 398 -0.81 1.56 18.43
CA ALA A 398 0.23 1.68 17.41
C ALA A 398 -0.18 1.05 16.08
N ASN A 399 0.41 1.54 14.99
CA ASN A 399 0.23 0.97 13.66
C ASN A 399 1.27 -0.13 13.40
N ARG A 400 0.87 -1.19 12.70
CA ARG A 400 1.76 -2.27 12.23
C ARG A 400 2.10 -2.11 10.76
N ASP A 401 1.06 -1.89 9.94
CA ASP A 401 1.15 -1.84 8.48
C ASP A 401 0.37 -0.62 7.96
N ALA A 402 0.90 0.00 6.92
CA ALA A 402 0.28 1.13 6.25
C ALA A 402 0.26 0.92 4.74
N TRP A 403 -0.83 1.32 4.09
CA TRP A 403 -1.09 1.06 2.68
C TRP A 403 -1.63 2.29 1.96
N MET A 404 -1.29 2.39 0.68
CA MET A 404 -2.02 3.17 -0.30
C MET A 404 -2.21 2.29 -1.54
N VAL A 405 -3.44 2.10 -1.96
CA VAL A 405 -3.76 1.37 -3.19
C VAL A 405 -4.63 2.26 -4.04
N GLY A 406 -4.25 2.46 -5.29
CA GLY A 406 -4.97 3.37 -6.16
C GLY A 406 -4.57 3.22 -7.60
N PHE A 407 -5.40 3.76 -8.48
CA PHE A 407 -5.31 3.54 -9.90
C PHE A 407 -5.72 4.75 -10.72
N THR A 408 -5.29 4.72 -11.97
CA THR A 408 -5.81 5.45 -13.12
C THR A 408 -6.39 4.42 -14.10
N PRO A 409 -7.07 4.82 -15.18
CA PRO A 409 -7.49 3.84 -16.20
C PRO A 409 -6.34 3.03 -16.83
N SER A 410 -5.09 3.51 -16.72
CA SER A 410 -3.91 2.92 -17.37
C SER A 410 -2.99 2.14 -16.42
N LEU A 411 -3.12 2.33 -15.10
CA LEU A 411 -2.20 1.75 -14.13
C LEU A 411 -2.84 1.65 -12.75
N SER A 412 -2.78 0.48 -12.13
CA SER A 412 -3.17 0.20 -10.74
C SER A 412 -1.95 -0.11 -9.91
N THR A 413 -1.73 0.64 -8.83
CA THR A 413 -0.54 0.53 -7.98
C THR A 413 -0.93 0.30 -6.53
N ALA A 414 -0.39 -0.75 -5.93
CA ALA A 414 -0.45 -1.01 -4.50
C ALA A 414 0.89 -0.72 -3.84
N VAL A 415 0.87 0.01 -2.74
CA VAL A 415 2.02 0.28 -1.89
C VAL A 415 1.74 -0.17 -0.48
N TRP A 416 2.67 -0.94 0.07
CA TRP A 416 2.72 -1.29 1.49
C TRP A 416 3.98 -0.70 2.13
N VAL A 417 3.85 -0.26 3.37
CA VAL A 417 4.97 0.06 4.27
C VAL A 417 4.72 -0.60 5.61
N GLY A 418 5.74 -1.26 6.14
CA GLY A 418 5.71 -1.94 7.43
C GLY A 418 7.12 -2.17 7.97
N THR A 419 7.29 -3.17 8.81
CA THR A 419 8.60 -3.58 9.34
C THR A 419 8.90 -5.04 8.98
N THR A 420 10.17 -5.43 9.03
CA THR A 420 10.62 -6.79 8.66
C THR A 420 9.80 -7.91 9.30
N GLU A 421 9.50 -7.81 10.60
CA GLU A 421 8.77 -8.84 11.36
C GLU A 421 7.31 -8.46 11.67
N GLY A 422 6.95 -7.18 11.56
CA GLY A 422 5.61 -6.70 11.93
C GLY A 422 5.29 -6.76 13.43
N THR A 423 6.32 -6.82 14.28
CA THR A 423 6.20 -6.99 15.74
C THR A 423 6.40 -5.70 16.53
N LYS A 424 6.80 -4.61 15.86
CA LYS A 424 7.05 -3.30 16.48
C LYS A 424 6.19 -2.18 15.87
N PRO A 425 5.96 -1.08 16.60
CA PRO A 425 5.27 0.09 16.07
C PRO A 425 5.89 0.61 14.78
N LEU A 426 5.04 0.88 13.80
CA LEU A 426 5.42 1.52 12.55
C LEU A 426 5.43 3.04 12.74
N GLU A 427 6.63 3.57 12.99
CA GLU A 427 6.88 4.99 13.22
C GLU A 427 7.82 5.56 12.16
N ASN A 428 7.65 6.83 11.83
CA ASN A 428 8.61 7.54 10.99
C ASN A 428 9.85 7.94 11.82
N LYS A 429 10.87 8.49 11.17
CA LYS A 429 12.12 8.96 11.80
C LYS A 429 11.95 10.01 12.92
N TRP A 430 10.76 10.59 13.06
CA TRP A 430 10.41 11.54 14.12
C TRP A 430 9.61 10.90 15.28
N GLY A 431 9.43 9.58 15.26
CA GLY A 431 8.65 8.84 16.27
C GLY A 431 7.14 9.01 16.14
N SER A 432 6.63 9.50 14.99
CA SER A 432 5.18 9.61 14.75
C SER A 432 4.64 8.37 14.03
N PRO A 433 3.42 7.89 14.36
CA PRO A 433 2.82 6.75 13.67
C PRO A 433 2.70 6.98 12.16
N VAL A 434 3.05 5.96 11.37
CA VAL A 434 2.84 5.97 9.92
C VAL A 434 1.43 5.50 9.62
N TYR A 435 0.68 6.34 8.90
CA TYR A 435 -0.65 6.02 8.38
C TYR A 435 -0.58 5.80 6.86
N GLY A 436 -1.61 5.19 6.30
CA GLY A 436 -1.73 4.99 4.85
C GLY A 436 -1.65 6.31 4.05
N SER A 437 -2.12 7.41 4.63
CA SER A 437 -2.05 8.77 4.06
C SER A 437 -0.66 9.43 4.17
N GLY A 438 0.35 8.76 4.76
CA GLY A 438 1.74 9.22 4.88
C GLY A 438 2.63 8.51 3.87
N LEU A 439 3.71 7.86 4.36
CA LEU A 439 4.74 7.23 3.52
C LEU A 439 4.19 6.35 2.38
N PRO A 440 3.17 5.48 2.57
CA PRO A 440 2.62 4.72 1.44
C PRO A 440 2.01 5.61 0.35
N SER A 441 1.36 6.72 0.73
CA SER A 441 0.80 7.68 -0.23
C SER A 441 1.88 8.51 -0.92
N ASP A 442 2.95 8.88 -0.20
CA ASP A 442 4.11 9.56 -0.77
C ASP A 442 4.75 8.71 -1.88
N ILE A 443 5.03 7.43 -1.56
CA ILE A 443 5.58 6.45 -2.50
C ILE A 443 4.61 6.20 -3.66
N TRP A 444 3.32 6.00 -3.38
CA TRP A 444 2.30 5.75 -4.42
C TRP A 444 2.21 6.91 -5.40
N LYS A 445 2.16 8.16 -4.89
CA LYS A 445 2.11 9.35 -5.73
C LYS A 445 3.35 9.48 -6.59
N ALA A 446 4.54 9.37 -6.01
CA ALA A 446 5.81 9.47 -6.74
C ALA A 446 5.94 8.37 -7.81
N THR A 447 5.56 7.13 -7.47
CA THR A 447 5.52 6.00 -8.42
C THR A 447 4.57 6.29 -9.58
N MET A 448 3.33 6.68 -9.29
CA MET A 448 2.30 6.92 -10.31
C MET A 448 2.63 8.11 -11.20
N ASP A 449 3.11 9.21 -10.62
CA ASP A 449 3.50 10.42 -11.37
C ASP A 449 4.71 10.13 -12.26
N GLY A 450 5.72 9.42 -11.74
CA GLY A 450 6.91 9.04 -12.51
C GLY A 450 6.61 8.01 -13.60
N ALA A 451 5.78 7.00 -13.32
CA ALA A 451 5.42 5.96 -14.29
C ALA A 451 4.57 6.51 -15.44
N LEU A 452 3.69 7.49 -15.16
CA LEU A 452 2.73 8.03 -16.12
C LEU A 452 3.13 9.39 -16.68
N GLU A 453 4.31 9.90 -16.36
CA GLU A 453 4.84 11.12 -16.96
C GLU A 453 4.85 10.98 -18.49
N ASP A 454 4.45 12.05 -19.19
CA ASP A 454 4.30 12.12 -20.66
C ASP A 454 3.22 11.21 -21.28
N THR A 455 2.41 10.52 -20.48
CA THR A 455 1.23 9.79 -20.97
C THR A 455 -0.02 10.68 -20.96
N GLU A 456 -1.04 10.34 -21.75
CA GLU A 456 -2.30 11.08 -21.72
C GLU A 456 -3.05 10.91 -20.39
N ASN A 457 -3.76 11.95 -19.97
CA ASN A 457 -4.67 11.88 -18.82
C ASN A 457 -6.00 11.24 -19.26
N GLU A 458 -6.12 9.92 -19.08
CA GLU A 458 -7.37 9.20 -19.31
C GLU A 458 -8.45 9.60 -18.28
N SER A 459 -9.72 9.61 -18.72
CA SER A 459 -10.86 9.84 -17.85
C SER A 459 -11.52 8.52 -17.45
N PHE A 460 -12.00 8.44 -16.21
CA PHE A 460 -12.82 7.30 -15.79
C PHE A 460 -14.19 7.27 -16.48
N PRO A 461 -14.78 6.08 -16.67
CA PRO A 461 -16.16 5.93 -17.07
C PRO A 461 -17.12 6.67 -16.12
N LYS A 462 -18.23 7.17 -16.66
CA LYS A 462 -19.28 7.78 -15.83
C LYS A 462 -20.08 6.67 -15.13
N PRO A 463 -20.29 6.75 -13.81
CA PRO A 463 -21.10 5.76 -13.11
C PRO A 463 -22.56 5.82 -13.54
N THR A 464 -23.24 4.67 -13.49
CA THR A 464 -24.70 4.55 -13.69
C THR A 464 -25.42 4.40 -12.35
N SER A 465 -26.75 4.49 -12.34
CA SER A 465 -27.49 4.53 -11.08
C SER A 465 -27.54 3.16 -10.39
N ILE A 466 -27.11 3.12 -9.13
CA ILE A 466 -27.36 2.02 -8.18
C ILE A 466 -27.98 2.63 -6.93
N GLY A 467 -29.08 2.05 -6.44
CA GLY A 467 -29.78 2.53 -5.24
C GLY A 467 -30.22 4.01 -5.34
N GLY A 468 -30.51 4.50 -6.54
CA GLY A 468 -30.97 5.87 -6.79
C GLY A 468 -29.88 6.92 -7.01
N TYR A 469 -28.60 6.54 -6.98
CA TYR A 469 -27.46 7.46 -7.17
C TYR A 469 -26.52 6.96 -8.25
N ALA A 470 -26.04 7.87 -9.11
CA ALA A 470 -24.99 7.61 -10.09
C ALA A 470 -23.73 8.37 -9.65
N GLY A 471 -22.83 7.69 -8.95
CA GLY A 471 -21.72 8.33 -8.24
C GLY A 471 -22.11 8.89 -6.87
N PRO A 472 -21.13 9.44 -6.12
CA PRO A 472 -21.38 10.03 -4.80
C PRO A 472 -22.44 11.14 -4.86
N PRO A 473 -23.35 11.24 -3.88
CA PRO A 473 -24.29 12.35 -3.81
C PRO A 473 -23.54 13.68 -3.73
N ALA A 474 -24.03 14.69 -4.44
CA ALA A 474 -23.50 16.05 -4.29
C ALA A 474 -23.69 16.52 -2.83
N PRO A 475 -22.70 17.23 -2.26
CA PRO A 475 -22.90 17.87 -0.96
C PRO A 475 -24.09 18.85 -1.06
N PRO A 476 -24.89 18.99 0.01
CA PRO A 476 -25.95 19.98 0.03
C PRO A 476 -25.34 21.37 -0.25
N PRO A 477 -26.04 22.24 -1.02
CA PRO A 477 -25.56 23.59 -1.24
C PRO A 477 -25.35 24.30 0.11
N PRO A 478 -24.32 25.15 0.23
CA PRO A 478 -24.12 25.92 1.46
C PRO A 478 -25.42 26.67 1.79
N PRO A 479 -25.77 26.81 3.08
CA PRO A 479 -26.93 27.60 3.47
C PRO A 479 -26.79 29.00 2.85
N PRO A 480 -27.87 29.58 2.32
CA PRO A 480 -27.82 30.92 1.76
C PRO A 480 -27.19 31.84 2.79
N SER A 481 -26.14 32.56 2.39
CA SER A 481 -25.55 33.58 3.24
C SER A 481 -26.68 34.52 3.66
N THR A 482 -26.95 34.58 4.96
CA THR A 482 -27.82 35.63 5.51
C THR A 482 -27.28 36.95 4.97
N PRO A 483 -28.08 37.75 4.24
CA PRO A 483 -27.64 39.05 3.80
C PRO A 483 -27.08 39.80 5.00
N ALA A 484 -25.88 40.35 4.88
CA ALA A 484 -25.39 41.27 5.89
C ALA A 484 -26.48 42.34 6.12
N PRO A 485 -26.82 42.67 7.38
CA PRO A 485 -27.79 43.71 7.63
C PRO A 485 -27.35 44.98 6.88
N PRO A 486 -28.28 45.71 6.24
CA PRO A 486 -27.93 46.93 5.53
C PRO A 486 -27.16 47.84 6.50
N SER A 487 -25.96 48.25 6.12
CA SER A 487 -25.19 49.25 6.84
C SER A 487 -25.34 50.57 6.11
N GLU A 488 -25.74 51.60 6.84
CA GLU A 488 -25.72 52.97 6.32
C GLU A 488 -24.43 53.64 6.82
N THR A 489 -23.76 54.34 5.90
CA THR A 489 -22.66 55.22 6.25
C THR A 489 -23.25 56.53 6.75
N VAL A 490 -23.24 56.74 8.06
CA VAL A 490 -23.67 58.00 8.64
C VAL A 490 -22.53 59.01 8.51
N ILE A 491 -22.75 60.07 7.73
CA ILE A 491 -21.84 61.21 7.68
C ILE A 491 -22.05 62.00 8.97
N GLN A 492 -21.02 62.10 9.81
CA GLN A 492 -21.10 62.86 11.05
C GLN A 492 -21.38 64.36 10.78
N PRO A 493 -22.11 65.06 11.67
CA PRO A 493 -22.41 66.47 11.49
C PRO A 493 -21.12 67.29 11.33
N THR A 494 -21.16 68.28 10.44
CA THR A 494 -20.06 69.22 10.25
C THR A 494 -20.20 70.40 11.20
N ILE A 495 -19.08 70.94 11.69
CA ILE A 495 -19.06 72.18 12.47
C ILE A 495 -18.57 73.31 11.55
N GLU A 496 -19.30 74.42 11.53
CA GLU A 496 -18.88 75.65 10.85
C GLU A 496 -17.86 76.38 11.72
N VAL A 497 -16.63 76.52 11.22
CA VAL A 497 -15.50 77.09 11.97
C VAL A 497 -15.24 78.55 11.58
N ALA A 498 -15.80 78.96 10.43
CA ALA A 498 -15.85 80.32 9.90
C ALA A 498 -16.94 80.41 8.82
N PRO A 499 -17.44 81.61 8.45
CA PRO A 499 -18.49 81.75 7.45
C PRO A 499 -18.15 81.04 6.14
N GLY A 500 -18.88 79.96 5.83
CA GLY A 500 -18.68 79.15 4.62
C GLY A 500 -17.60 78.07 4.68
N ILE A 501 -16.96 77.83 5.83
CA ILE A 501 -15.98 76.74 6.02
C ILE A 501 -16.47 75.76 7.09
N THR A 502 -16.82 74.55 6.67
CA THR A 502 -17.29 73.46 7.53
C THR A 502 -16.32 72.28 7.52
N ILE A 503 -16.01 71.71 8.68
CA ILE A 503 -15.14 70.52 8.81
C ILE A 503 -15.93 69.37 9.46
N PRO A 504 -15.85 68.13 8.94
CA PRO A 504 -16.54 66.98 9.52
C PRO A 504 -15.95 66.57 10.87
N PHE A 505 -16.83 66.20 11.81
CA PHE A 505 -16.44 65.71 13.13
C PHE A 505 -16.00 64.23 13.03
N GLY A 506 -14.77 63.98 12.55
CA GLY A 506 -14.18 62.64 12.47
C GLY A 506 -14.50 61.83 11.19
N PRO A 507 -13.90 60.62 11.04
CA PRO A 507 -14.09 59.78 9.86
C PRO A 507 -15.51 59.17 9.81
N PRO A 508 -16.05 58.87 8.62
CA PRO A 508 -17.36 58.23 8.47
C PRO A 508 -17.41 56.92 9.25
N THR A 509 -18.50 56.72 10.00
CA THR A 509 -18.68 55.51 10.82
C THR A 509 -19.83 54.70 10.24
N THR A 510 -19.59 53.41 9.96
CA THR A 510 -20.63 52.49 9.48
C THR A 510 -21.41 51.93 10.66
N VAL A 511 -22.73 52.07 10.63
CA VAL A 511 -23.61 51.57 11.71
C VAL A 511 -24.59 50.54 11.11
N PRO A 512 -24.80 49.37 11.75
CA PRO A 512 -25.81 48.42 11.29
C PRO A 512 -27.22 49.02 11.41
N VAL A 513 -28.00 48.98 10.32
CA VAL A 513 -29.41 49.40 10.34
C VAL A 513 -30.26 48.21 10.80
N ALA A 514 -30.98 48.37 11.90
CA ALA A 514 -31.93 47.36 12.36
C ALA A 514 -33.14 47.28 11.39
N PRO A 515 -33.71 46.09 11.15
CA PRO A 515 -34.89 45.95 10.29
C PRO A 515 -36.08 46.75 10.83
N PRO A 516 -36.97 47.29 9.97
CA PRO A 516 -38.15 48.01 10.43
C PRO A 516 -39.09 47.04 11.16
N GLY A 517 -39.28 47.21 12.47
CA GLY A 517 -40.27 46.45 13.24
C GLY A 517 -39.84 45.93 14.61
N GLN A 518 -38.61 46.15 15.06
CA GLN A 518 -38.22 45.87 16.46
C GLN A 518 -38.07 47.17 17.25
N GLN A 519 -38.88 47.33 18.29
CA GLN A 519 -38.69 48.37 19.30
C GLN A 519 -37.30 48.21 19.93
N ALA A 520 -36.51 49.27 19.92
CA ALA A 520 -35.27 49.34 20.67
C ALA A 520 -35.54 49.12 22.17
N PRO A 521 -34.74 48.32 22.89
CA PRO A 521 -34.78 48.32 24.35
C PRO A 521 -34.45 49.72 24.86
N THR A 522 -35.28 50.23 25.77
CA THR A 522 -35.01 51.47 26.51
C THR A 522 -33.63 51.41 27.18
N PRO A 523 -32.77 52.43 27.06
CA PRO A 523 -31.50 52.45 27.76
C PRO A 523 -31.74 52.48 29.27
N TYR A 524 -31.31 51.42 29.97
CA TYR A 524 -31.15 51.47 31.42
C TYR A 524 -30.05 52.48 31.77
N ALA A 525 -30.35 53.37 32.71
CA ALA A 525 -29.42 54.32 33.28
C ALA A 525 -28.20 53.61 33.93
N PRO A 526 -26.99 54.19 33.84
CA PRO A 526 -25.81 53.60 34.46
C PRO A 526 -25.92 53.66 35.99
N SER A 527 -25.77 52.50 36.62
CA SER A 527 -25.47 52.40 38.06
C SER A 527 -24.00 52.77 38.29
N PRO A 528 -23.64 53.44 39.40
CA PRO A 528 -22.26 53.87 39.63
C PRO A 528 -21.37 52.69 40.06
N ASP A 529 -20.21 52.58 39.40
CA ASP A 529 -19.10 51.68 39.77
C ASP A 529 -18.54 52.03 41.15
N PRO A 530 -18.38 51.06 42.07
CA PRO A 530 -17.83 51.31 43.39
C PRO A 530 -16.36 50.89 43.48
N TYR A 531 -15.46 51.40 42.62
CA TYR A 531 -14.00 51.31 42.87
C TYR A 531 -13.25 52.52 42.29
N ALA A 532 -13.14 53.58 43.09
CA ALA A 532 -12.08 54.58 42.99
C ALA A 532 -11.38 54.70 44.37
N PRO A 533 -10.04 54.82 44.44
CA PRO A 533 -9.30 54.74 45.69
C PRO A 533 -9.03 56.12 46.32
N THR A 534 -9.25 56.27 47.64
CA THR A 534 -8.52 57.22 48.51
C THR A 534 -8.62 56.83 50.00
N ALA A 535 -7.54 57.07 50.75
CA ALA A 535 -7.22 56.62 52.11
C ALA A 535 -7.79 57.54 53.25
N PRO A 536 -7.31 57.46 54.52
CA PRO A 536 -7.51 56.45 55.56
C PRO A 536 -8.24 57.01 56.82
N GLY A 537 -8.88 56.15 57.63
CA GLY A 537 -9.38 56.54 58.97
C GLY A 537 -10.18 55.44 59.69
N ALA A 538 -9.68 55.05 60.87
CA ALA A 538 -10.09 53.94 61.75
C ALA A 538 -11.40 54.23 62.58
N PRO A 539 -11.82 53.41 63.58
CA PRO A 539 -11.97 51.94 63.68
C PRO A 539 -13.37 51.49 64.23
N VAL A 540 -13.52 50.17 64.47
CA VAL A 540 -14.25 49.47 65.59
C VAL A 540 -15.43 48.52 65.22
N ALA A 541 -15.08 47.22 65.10
CA ALA A 541 -15.55 46.04 65.88
C ALA A 541 -17.02 45.48 65.74
N PRO A 542 -17.32 44.24 66.21
CA PRO A 542 -17.60 43.10 65.32
C PRO A 542 -18.91 42.31 65.61
N GLY A 543 -19.35 41.44 64.69
CA GLY A 543 -20.49 40.54 64.95
C GLY A 543 -20.65 39.33 64.02
N VAL A 544 -20.10 38.19 64.46
CA VAL A 544 -20.53 36.76 64.39
C VAL A 544 -20.89 36.08 63.03
N PRO A 545 -20.32 34.89 62.71
CA PRO A 545 -20.59 34.13 61.49
C PRO A 545 -21.63 32.99 61.64
N GLY A 546 -22.31 32.66 60.55
CA GLY A 546 -23.18 31.46 60.40
C GLY A 546 -22.62 30.44 59.39
N PRO A 547 -23.03 29.15 59.47
CA PRO A 547 -22.18 28.02 59.10
C PRO A 547 -22.39 27.47 57.67
N GLY A 548 -21.37 26.76 57.20
CA GLY A 548 -21.22 26.19 55.86
C GLY A 548 -21.93 24.84 55.57
N PRO A 549 -21.66 24.25 54.39
CA PRO A 549 -22.57 23.31 53.71
C PRO A 549 -22.29 21.82 53.97
N GLN A 550 -23.35 21.00 53.83
CA GLN A 550 -23.34 19.53 53.91
C GLN A 550 -23.12 18.84 52.56
N GLN A 551 -22.51 17.65 52.62
CA GLN A 551 -22.17 16.71 51.55
C GLN A 551 -23.18 15.52 51.43
N PRO A 552 -23.09 14.67 50.38
CA PRO A 552 -24.24 13.97 49.77
C PRO A 552 -24.47 12.50 50.19
N PHE A 553 -25.63 11.95 49.77
CA PHE A 553 -26.16 10.61 50.07
C PHE A 553 -25.70 9.49 49.09
N PRO A 554 -25.73 8.20 49.50
CA PRO A 554 -25.44 7.02 48.66
C PRO A 554 -26.71 6.35 48.04
N PRO A 555 -26.57 5.37 47.09
CA PRO A 555 -27.66 4.87 46.23
C PRO A 555 -28.37 3.59 46.74
N PRO A 556 -29.53 3.20 46.15
CA PRO A 556 -30.36 2.07 46.60
C PRO A 556 -30.22 0.80 45.71
N PRO A 557 -30.85 -0.34 46.09
CA PRO A 557 -30.38 -1.72 45.84
C PRO A 557 -30.77 -2.35 44.50
#